data_AF-A0A7W1LH85-F1
#
_entry.id   AF-A0A7W1LH85-F1
#
_cell.length_a   1.000
_cell.length_b   1.000
_cell.length_c   1.000
_cell.angle_alpha   90.00
_cell.angle_beta   90.00
_cell.angle_gamma   90.00
#
_symmetry.space_group_name_H-M   'P 1'
#
loop_
_entity.id
_entity.type
_entity.pdbx_description
1 polymer ?
#
loop_
_entity_poly.entity_id
_entity_poly.type
_entity_poly.pdbx_seq_one_letter_code
_entity_poly.pdbx_strand_id
1 'polypeptide(L)'
;MIHPRIDQLLDTENGGVDSRYALVIVSAKRARQINNYHHQLGEGMGFEEAPPPLVESRSKNYLTMSLEEVAQGKIKYAYKR
;
A
#
# COMPACT_ATOMS: atom_id res chain seq x y z
N MET A 1 11.59 10.80 11.41
CA MET A 1 12.17 9.44 11.52
C MET A 1 11.77 8.68 10.26
N ILE A 2 12.68 7.89 9.68
CA ILE A 2 12.36 7.10 8.47
C ILE A 2 11.55 5.88 8.92
N HIS A 3 10.30 5.79 8.51
CA HIS A 3 9.39 4.70 8.85
C HIS A 3 8.36 4.47 7.72
N PRO A 4 8.06 3.21 7.35
CA PRO A 4 8.77 1.97 7.73
C PRO A 4 10.23 1.95 7.25
N ARG A 5 11.09 1.11 7.85
CA ARG A 5 12.47 0.95 7.37
C ARG A 5 12.49 0.15 6.07
N ILE A 6 13.43 0.46 5.17
CA ILE A 6 13.53 -0.24 3.87
C ILE A 6 13.77 -1.74 4.03
N ASP A 7 14.55 -2.16 5.04
CA ASP A 7 14.83 -3.57 5.30
C ASP A 7 13.53 -4.35 5.58
N GLN A 8 12.58 -3.73 6.30
CA GLN A 8 11.26 -4.32 6.59
C GLN A 8 10.38 -4.38 5.33
N LEU A 9 10.49 -3.39 4.45
CA LEU A 9 9.72 -3.35 3.20
C LEU A 9 10.20 -4.38 2.17
N LEU A 10 11.45 -4.84 2.29
CA LEU A 10 12.06 -5.84 1.42
C LEU A 10 12.12 -7.25 2.05
N ASP A 11 11.58 -7.39 3.26
CA ASP A 11 11.52 -8.65 3.98
C ASP A 11 10.36 -9.51 3.46
N THR A 12 10.64 -10.35 2.47
CA THR A 12 9.64 -11.23 1.85
C THR A 12 9.06 -12.26 2.81
N GLU A 13 9.77 -12.62 3.88
CA GLU A 13 9.26 -13.58 4.87
C GLU A 13 8.16 -12.95 5.72
N ASN A 14 8.28 -11.64 6.00
CA ASN A 14 7.31 -10.87 6.77
C ASN A 14 6.31 -10.07 5.91
N GLY A 15 6.17 -10.43 4.63
CA GLY A 15 5.16 -9.88 3.72
C GLY A 15 5.58 -8.62 2.94
N GLY A 16 6.85 -8.26 3.00
CA GLY A 16 7.48 -7.27 2.13
C GLY A 16 7.63 -7.74 0.68
N VAL A 17 8.31 -6.93 -0.12
CA VAL A 17 8.42 -7.09 -1.59
C VAL A 17 9.82 -7.57 -1.98
N ASP A 18 9.89 -8.46 -2.95
CA ASP A 18 11.11 -9.11 -3.45
C ASP A 18 12.12 -8.18 -4.18
N SER A 19 11.71 -6.97 -4.56
CA SER A 19 12.54 -6.05 -5.33
C SER A 19 12.23 -4.59 -5.03
N ARG A 20 13.27 -3.74 -5.03
CA ARG A 20 13.11 -2.28 -4.87
C ARG A 20 12.23 -1.67 -5.96
N TYR A 21 12.32 -2.19 -7.18
CA TYR A 21 11.50 -1.74 -8.29
C TYR A 21 10.03 -2.14 -8.12
N ALA A 22 9.80 -3.37 -7.66
CA ALA A 22 8.45 -3.82 -7.33
C ALA A 22 7.89 -3.01 -6.17
N LEU A 23 8.68 -2.69 -5.14
CA LEU A 23 8.24 -1.86 -4.01
C LEU A 23 7.72 -0.49 -4.49
N VAL A 24 8.45 0.17 -5.39
CA VAL A 24 8.02 1.45 -5.97
C VAL A 24 6.66 1.30 -6.68
N ILE A 25 6.51 0.27 -7.52
CA ILE A 25 5.29 0.07 -8.31
C ILE A 25 4.11 -0.31 -7.43
N VAL A 26 4.30 -1.27 -6.51
CA VAL A 26 3.28 -1.77 -5.60
C VAL A 26 2.80 -0.65 -4.69
N SER A 27 3.71 0.09 -4.05
CA SER A 27 3.34 1.18 -3.15
C SER A 27 2.68 2.34 -3.90
N ALA A 28 3.14 2.69 -5.10
CA ALA A 28 2.53 3.76 -5.90
C ALA A 28 1.10 3.39 -6.36
N LYS A 29 0.88 2.15 -6.79
CA LYS A 29 -0.46 1.68 -7.18
C LYS A 29 -1.41 1.66 -5.98
N ARG A 30 -0.96 1.14 -4.85
CA ARG A 30 -1.78 1.06 -3.65
C ARG A 30 -2.12 2.43 -3.08
N ALA A 31 -1.16 3.37 -3.07
CA ALA A 31 -1.42 4.75 -2.68
C ALA A 31 -2.53 5.41 -3.53
N ARG A 32 -2.60 5.11 -4.84
CA ARG A 32 -3.69 5.58 -5.72
C ARG A 32 -5.04 4.96 -5.37
N GLN A 33 -5.09 3.68 -5.00
CA GLN A 33 -6.33 3.05 -4.53
C GLN A 33 -6.84 3.72 -3.25
N ILE A 34 -5.96 3.98 -2.28
CA ILE A 34 -6.31 4.70 -1.04
C ILE A 34 -6.79 6.12 -1.36
N ASN A 35 -6.09 6.82 -2.25
CA ASN A 35 -6.49 8.16 -2.68
C ASN A 35 -7.89 8.16 -3.31
N ASN A 36 -8.14 7.23 -4.24
CA ASN A 36 -9.43 7.09 -4.90
C ASN A 36 -10.54 6.77 -3.90
N TYR A 37 -10.30 5.88 -2.94
CA TYR A 37 -11.27 5.56 -1.88
C TYR A 37 -11.75 6.83 -1.15
N HIS A 38 -10.83 7.71 -0.76
CA HIS A 38 -11.19 8.95 -0.07
C HIS A 38 -11.91 9.97 -0.95
N HIS A 39 -11.64 10.00 -2.26
CA HIS A 39 -12.34 10.90 -3.19
C HIS A 39 -13.72 10.38 -3.59
N GLN A 40 -13.90 9.05 -3.63
CA GLN A 40 -15.13 8.39 -4.07
C GLN A 40 -16.12 8.11 -2.93
N LEU A 41 -15.73 8.38 -1.68
CA LEU A 41 -16.55 8.16 -0.48
C LEU A 41 -17.92 8.87 -0.51
N GLY A 42 -18.12 9.82 -1.44
CA GLY A 42 -19.39 10.51 -1.68
C GLY A 42 -20.08 10.19 -3.01
N GLU A 43 -19.44 9.43 -3.92
CA GLU A 43 -19.92 9.22 -5.30
C GLU A 43 -20.53 7.82 -5.53
N GLY A 44 -20.52 6.94 -4.53
CA GLY A 44 -21.17 5.63 -4.60
C GLY A 44 -20.42 4.58 -5.44
N MET A 45 -19.16 4.82 -5.79
CA MET A 45 -18.31 3.78 -6.39
C MET A 45 -18.08 2.65 -5.38
N GLY A 46 -18.26 1.41 -5.84
CA GLY A 46 -18.21 0.23 -5.00
C GLY A 46 -16.84 0.01 -4.37
N PHE A 47 -16.84 -0.52 -3.14
CA PHE A 47 -15.65 -0.89 -2.36
C PHE A 47 -14.67 -1.85 -3.09
N GLU A 48 -15.09 -2.44 -4.21
CA GLU A 48 -14.28 -3.34 -5.02
C GLU A 48 -13.18 -2.62 -5.83
N GLU A 49 -13.43 -1.39 -6.29
CA GLU A 49 -12.45 -0.65 -7.12
C GLU A 49 -11.37 0.06 -6.29
N ALA A 50 -11.73 0.51 -5.09
CA ALA A 50 -10.85 1.26 -4.20
C ALA A 50 -11.03 0.80 -2.74
N PRO A 51 -10.35 -0.28 -2.31
CA PRO A 51 -10.48 -0.75 -0.94
C PRO A 51 -9.88 0.27 0.05
N PRO A 52 -10.51 0.46 1.24
CA PRO A 52 -10.04 1.37 2.28
C PRO A 52 -8.61 1.04 2.73
N PRO A 53 -7.93 1.97 3.43
CA PRO A 53 -6.72 1.65 4.19
C PRO A 53 -6.93 0.40 5.06
N LEU A 54 -6.00 -0.54 5.00
CA LEU A 54 -6.03 -1.84 5.67
C LEU A 54 -5.30 -1.82 7.02
N VAL A 55 -4.65 -0.71 7.35
CA VAL A 55 -3.89 -0.52 8.59
C VAL A 55 -4.23 0.85 9.18
N GLU A 56 -4.20 0.93 10.51
CA GLU A 56 -4.30 2.22 11.21
C GLU A 56 -2.98 2.97 11.08
N SER A 57 -3.01 4.07 10.31
CA SER A 57 -1.86 4.95 10.14
C SER A 57 -2.02 6.22 10.96
N ARG A 58 -0.92 6.69 11.53
CA ARG A 58 -0.84 8.04 12.11
C ARG A 58 -0.59 9.11 11.04
N SER A 59 -0.21 8.70 9.82
CA SER A 59 0.03 9.59 8.70
C SER A 59 -1.26 9.85 7.93
N LYS A 60 -1.38 11.04 7.33
CA LYS A 60 -2.42 11.34 6.32
C LYS A 60 -1.90 11.15 4.89
N ASN A 61 -0.63 10.80 4.73
CA ASN A 61 -0.02 10.60 3.42
C ASN A 61 -0.29 9.18 2.92
N TYR A 62 -0.96 9.07 1.77
CA TYR A 62 -1.38 7.77 1.21
C TYR A 62 -0.21 6.85 0.84
N LEU A 63 0.94 7.42 0.46
CA LEU A 63 2.14 6.61 0.21
C LEU A 63 2.70 6.04 1.52
N THR A 64 2.68 6.82 2.60
CA THR A 64 3.07 6.30 3.93
C THR A 64 2.16 5.15 4.36
N MET A 65 0.84 5.32 4.25
CA MET A 65 -0.13 4.25 4.55
C MET A 65 0.15 3.00 3.71
N SER A 66 0.38 3.17 2.41
CA SER A 66 0.70 2.05 1.53
C SER A 66 1.99 1.33 1.91
N LEU A 67 3.02 2.04 2.37
CA LEU A 67 4.26 1.43 2.84
C LEU A 67 4.04 0.68 4.15
N GLU A 68 3.22 1.21 5.07
CA GLU A 68 2.84 0.52 6.31
C GLU A 68 2.04 -0.76 6.05
N GLU A 69 1.15 -0.77 5.06
CA GLU A 69 0.43 -1.97 4.64
C GLU A 69 1.35 -3.04 4.04
N VAL A 70 2.34 -2.62 3.23
CA VAL A 70 3.37 -3.53 2.71
C VAL A 70 4.22 -4.10 3.85
N ALA A 71 4.66 -3.26 4.79
CA ALA A 71 5.46 -3.67 5.94
C ALA A 71 4.72 -4.62 6.90
N GLN A 72 3.39 -4.70 6.83
CA GLN A 72 2.54 -5.61 7.59
C GLN A 72 2.01 -6.79 6.77
N GLY A 73 2.50 -6.98 5.54
CA GLY A 73 2.08 -8.09 4.66
C GLY A 73 0.62 -8.05 4.23
N LYS A 74 -0.02 -6.87 4.24
CA LYS A 74 -1.43 -6.72 3.85
C LYS A 74 -1.62 -6.64 2.33
N ILE A 75 -0.54 -6.44 1.58
CA ILE A 75 -0.58 -6.28 0.12
C ILE A 75 -0.01 -7.51 -0.57
N LYS A 76 -0.77 -8.03 -1.53
CA LYS A 76 -0.32 -9.09 -2.44
C LYS A 76 -0.11 -8.50 -3.83
N TYR A 77 0.94 -8.94 -4.51
CA TYR A 77 1.25 -8.53 -5.88
C TYR A 77 1.73 -9.73 -6.68
N ALA A 78 1.64 -9.61 -8.01
CA ALA A 78 2.15 -10.60 -8.94
C ALA A 78 2.74 -9.90 -10.16
N TYR A 79 3.79 -10.49 -10.73
CA TYR A 79 4.31 -10.08 -12.02
C TYR A 79 3.37 -10.56 -13.13
N LYS A 80 3.10 -9.69 -14.10
CA LYS A 80 2.34 -10.09 -15.29
C LYS A 80 3.22 -11.06 -16.08
N ARG A 81 2.68 -12.25 -16.38
CA ARG A 81 3.31 -13.22 -17.28
C ARG A 81 3.21 -12.76 -18.73
#